data_AF-A0A951EKA7-F1
#
_entry.id   AF-A0A951EKA7-F1
#
_cell.length_a   1.000
_cell.length_b   1.000
_cell.length_c   1.000
_cell.angle_alpha   90.00
_cell.angle_beta   90.00
_cell.angle_gamma   90.00
#
_symmetry.space_group_name_H-M   'P 1'
#
loop_
_entity.id
_entity.type
_entity.pdbx_description
1 polymer ?
#
loop_
_entity_poly.entity_id
_entity_poly.type
_entity_poly.pdbx_seq_one_letter_code
_entity_poly.pdbx_strand_id
1 'polypeptide(L)'
;MAWHGALPNIRAWPDAAGIGSIALTILAGYLVFPDDLALLARILATSLLVVSLDLLVGFCGIITLGQAALFGAGAYAAGIAAVRGLSEPFSLLAIGAAAGGLTGLVSGAIILRARGLAQLVLSIA
;
A
#
# COMPACT_ATOMS: atom_id res chain seq x y z
N MET A 1 -17.76 20.49 -30.47
CA MET A 1 -16.28 20.45 -30.38
C MET A 1 -15.91 19.00 -30.18
N ALA A 2 -15.40 18.40 -31.25
CA ALA A 2 -15.41 16.95 -31.49
C ALA A 2 -14.26 16.25 -30.75
N TRP A 3 -14.59 15.40 -29.78
CA TRP A 3 -13.66 14.41 -29.24
C TRP A 3 -13.77 13.13 -30.07
N HIS A 4 -13.17 13.14 -31.25
CA HIS A 4 -12.79 11.93 -31.99
C HIS A 4 -11.28 12.04 -32.24
N GLY A 5 -10.50 11.41 -31.36
CA GLY A 5 -9.04 11.36 -31.46
C GLY A 5 -8.52 10.20 -30.62
N ALA A 6 -8.36 9.05 -31.29
CA ALA A 6 -7.59 7.86 -30.90
C ALA A 6 -7.52 7.54 -29.40
N LEU A 7 -8.30 6.55 -28.97
CA LEU A 7 -7.95 5.77 -27.78
C LEU A 7 -6.51 5.26 -27.99
N PRO A 8 -5.55 5.58 -27.11
CA PRO A 8 -4.21 5.02 -27.22
C PRO A 8 -4.33 3.49 -27.18
N ASN A 9 -3.73 2.85 -28.18
CA ASN A 9 -3.61 1.41 -28.30
C ASN A 9 -2.82 0.89 -27.08
N ILE A 10 -3.52 0.52 -26.00
CA ILE A 10 -3.03 -0.33 -24.91
C ILE A 10 -2.74 -1.73 -25.46
N ARG A 11 -1.74 -1.78 -26.34
CA ARG A 11 -1.19 -3.01 -26.89
C ARG A 11 -0.58 -3.77 -25.71
N ALA A 12 -1.30 -4.81 -25.27
CA ALA A 12 -1.00 -5.73 -24.17
C ALA A 12 0.28 -6.56 -24.39
N TRP A 13 1.45 -5.90 -24.43
CA TRP A 13 2.78 -6.51 -24.48
C TRP A 13 3.75 -5.52 -23.79
N PRO A 14 4.29 -5.77 -22.57
CA PRO A 14 4.91 -7.01 -22.09
C PRO A 14 4.55 -7.35 -20.61
N ASP A 15 3.27 -7.53 -20.32
CA ASP A 15 2.73 -7.63 -18.95
C ASP A 15 3.35 -8.81 -18.17
N ALA A 16 3.59 -9.93 -18.86
CA ALA A 16 4.27 -11.10 -18.30
C ALA A 16 5.78 -10.90 -18.08
N ALA A 17 6.44 -10.07 -18.90
CA ALA A 17 7.88 -9.78 -18.74
C ALA A 17 8.12 -8.78 -17.59
N GLY A 18 7.17 -7.87 -17.36
CA GLY A 18 7.18 -6.98 -16.19
C GLY A 18 6.94 -7.73 -14.88
N ILE A 19 5.97 -8.65 -14.84
CA ILE A 19 5.77 -9.51 -13.66
C ILE A 19 6.98 -10.42 -13.44
N GLY A 20 7.56 -10.94 -14.54
CA GLY A 20 8.78 -11.74 -14.52
C GLY A 20 9.99 -10.99 -13.98
N SER A 21 10.19 -9.73 -14.36
CA SER A 21 11.30 -8.92 -13.85
C SER A 21 11.12 -8.56 -12.38
N ILE A 22 9.89 -8.27 -11.92
CA ILE A 22 9.58 -8.04 -10.50
C ILE A 22 9.89 -9.29 -9.68
N ALA A 23 9.42 -10.46 -10.11
CA ALA A 23 9.70 -11.73 -9.45
C ALA A 23 11.21 -12.05 -9.43
N LEU A 24 11.92 -11.74 -10.52
CA LEU A 24 13.38 -11.92 -10.62
C LEU A 24 14.13 -10.99 -9.65
N THR A 25 13.70 -9.74 -9.50
CA THR A 25 14.29 -8.80 -8.53
C THR A 25 14.05 -9.22 -7.09
N ILE A 26 12.86 -9.76 -6.77
CA ILE A 26 12.56 -10.31 -5.44
C ILE A 26 13.42 -11.54 -5.15
N LEU A 27 13.55 -12.45 -6.12
CA LEU A 27 14.36 -13.66 -5.99
C LEU A 27 15.86 -13.33 -5.91
N ALA A 28 16.34 -12.37 -6.71
CA ALA A 28 17.71 -11.88 -6.63
C ALA A 28 17.99 -11.22 -5.27
N GLY A 29 17.04 -10.45 -4.72
CA GLY A 29 17.14 -9.88 -3.37
C GLY A 29 17.30 -10.94 -2.28
N TYR A 30 16.55 -12.04 -2.38
CA TYR A 30 16.65 -13.17 -1.45
C TYR A 30 18.02 -13.90 -1.52
N LEU A 31 18.62 -13.98 -2.72
CA LEU A 31 19.91 -14.65 -2.92
C LEU A 31 21.11 -13.77 -2.58
N VAL A 32 21.00 -12.44 -2.67
CA VAL A 32 22.12 -11.51 -2.48
C VAL A 32 22.26 -11.05 -1.00
N PHE A 33 21.17 -11.03 -0.22
CA PHE A 33 21.18 -10.59 1.18
C PHE A 33 20.56 -11.62 2.15
N PRO A 34 21.26 -12.74 2.44
CA PRO A 34 20.80 -13.71 3.44
C PRO A 34 20.88 -13.19 4.88
N ASP A 35 21.73 -12.20 5.17
CA ASP A 35 21.95 -11.69 6.54
C ASP A 35 21.09 -10.46 6.91
N ASP A 36 20.53 -9.74 5.92
CA ASP A 36 19.78 -8.48 6.13
C ASP A 36 18.27 -8.64 5.85
N LEU A 37 17.62 -9.61 6.51
CA LEU A 37 16.16 -9.83 6.40
C LEU A 37 15.34 -8.56 6.71
N ALA A 38 15.83 -7.69 7.58
CA ALA A 38 15.17 -6.43 7.91
C ALA A 38 15.13 -5.45 6.73
N LEU A 39 16.18 -5.41 5.91
CA LEU A 39 16.22 -4.59 4.71
C LEU A 39 15.23 -5.11 3.67
N LEU A 40 15.21 -6.43 3.45
CA LEU A 40 14.29 -7.07 2.51
C LEU A 40 12.83 -6.85 2.92
N ALA A 41 12.51 -7.03 4.20
CA ALA A 41 11.18 -6.77 4.75
C ALA A 41 10.75 -5.30 4.55
N ARG A 42 11.67 -4.34 4.76
CA ARG A 42 11.39 -2.92 4.53
C ARG A 42 11.11 -2.63 3.06
N ILE A 43 11.91 -3.16 2.15
CA ILE A 43 11.70 -2.99 0.70
C ILE A 43 10.33 -3.55 0.30
N LEU A 44 10.04 -4.80 0.68
CA LEU A 44 8.76 -5.45 0.38
C LEU A 44 7.56 -4.69 0.94
N ALA A 45 7.66 -4.21 2.18
CA ALA A 45 6.57 -3.49 2.82
C ALA A 45 6.35 -2.12 2.14
N THR A 46 7.42 -1.39 1.82
CA THR A 46 7.31 -0.11 1.10
C THR A 46 6.84 -0.28 -0.35
N SER A 47 7.24 -1.33 -1.05
CA SER A 47 6.77 -1.59 -2.41
C SER A 47 5.28 -1.93 -2.43
N LEU A 48 4.79 -2.74 -1.48
CA LEU A 48 3.37 -3.05 -1.34
C LEU A 48 2.54 -1.78 -1.05
N LEU A 49 3.07 -0.87 -0.24
CA LEU A 49 2.46 0.44 0.03
C LEU A 49 2.37 1.30 -1.23
N VAL A 50 3.45 1.37 -2.02
CA VAL A 50 3.47 2.12 -3.29
C VAL A 50 2.47 1.53 -4.28
N VAL A 51 2.40 0.20 -4.41
CA VAL A 51 1.41 -0.47 -5.28
C VAL A 51 -0.02 -0.16 -4.80
N SER A 52 -0.29 -0.19 -3.50
CA SER A 52 -1.61 0.17 -2.98
C SER A 52 -1.99 1.63 -3.28
N LEU A 53 -1.04 2.56 -3.20
CA LEU A 53 -1.24 3.97 -3.57
C LEU A 53 -1.43 4.14 -5.07
N ASP A 54 -0.64 3.45 -5.88
CA ASP A 54 -0.74 3.47 -7.35
C ASP A 54 -2.09 2.95 -7.82
N LEU A 55 -2.61 1.88 -7.22
CA LEU A 55 -3.96 1.40 -7.50
C LEU A 55 -5.02 2.46 -7.19
N LEU A 56 -4.87 3.21 -6.10
CA LEU A 56 -5.83 4.23 -5.72
C LEU A 56 -5.77 5.45 -6.64
N VAL A 57 -4.57 5.93 -6.95
CA VAL A 57 -4.37 7.10 -7.83
C VAL A 57 -4.70 6.74 -9.28
N GLY A 58 -4.26 5.57 -9.74
CA GLY A 58 -4.45 5.08 -11.10
C GLY A 58 -5.87 4.65 -11.42
N PHE A 59 -6.55 3.93 -10.51
CA PHE A 59 -7.93 3.47 -10.77
C PHE A 59 -9.01 4.40 -10.21
N CYS A 60 -8.81 4.99 -9.04
CA CYS A 60 -9.84 5.85 -8.43
C CYS A 60 -9.62 7.34 -8.71
N GLY A 61 -8.40 7.76 -9.10
CA GLY A 61 -8.08 9.17 -9.33
C GLY A 61 -8.02 10.02 -8.06
N ILE A 62 -7.95 9.38 -6.87
CA ILE A 62 -7.97 10.08 -5.58
C ILE A 62 -6.57 10.06 -4.97
N ILE A 63 -6.01 11.25 -4.74
CA ILE A 63 -4.73 11.41 -4.04
C ILE A 63 -5.01 11.45 -2.53
N THR A 64 -4.57 10.43 -1.79
CA THR A 64 -4.73 10.36 -0.33
C THR A 64 -3.41 10.10 0.38
N LEU A 65 -3.18 10.82 1.49
CA LEU A 65 -2.02 10.63 2.36
C LEU A 65 -2.32 9.68 3.53
N GLY A 66 -3.57 9.23 3.70
CA GLY A 66 -4.00 8.43 4.85
C GLY A 66 -3.37 7.03 4.93
N GLN A 67 -2.96 6.45 3.80
CA GLN A 67 -2.34 5.13 3.74
C GLN A 67 -1.04 5.03 4.55
N ALA A 68 -0.25 6.11 4.59
CA ALA A 68 0.99 6.14 5.37
C ALA A 68 0.72 5.98 6.88
N ALA A 69 -0.38 6.55 7.38
CA ALA A 69 -0.76 6.43 8.79
C ALA A 69 -1.18 5.00 9.15
N LEU A 70 -1.95 4.34 8.28
CA LEU A 70 -2.40 2.95 8.46
C LEU A 70 -1.23 1.96 8.43
N PHE A 71 -0.36 2.14 7.43
CA PHE A 71 0.84 1.33 7.28
C PHE A 71 1.82 1.55 8.44
N GLY A 72 2.03 2.80 8.85
CA GLY A 72 2.89 3.15 9.98
C GLY A 72 2.40 2.54 11.30
N ALA A 73 1.10 2.57 11.58
CA ALA A 73 0.52 1.95 12.77
C ALA A 73 0.75 0.44 12.81
N GLY A 74 0.53 -0.25 11.68
CA GLY A 74 0.80 -1.69 11.57
C GLY A 74 2.29 -2.04 11.72
N ALA A 75 3.17 -1.31 11.03
CA ALA A 75 4.61 -1.51 11.11
C ALA A 75 5.17 -1.25 12.51
N TYR A 76 4.65 -0.24 13.22
CA TYR A 76 5.06 0.07 14.59
C TYR A 76 4.64 -1.03 15.58
N ALA A 77 3.42 -1.56 15.44
CA ALA A 77 2.95 -2.69 16.24
C ALA A 77 3.72 -3.98 15.97
N ALA A 78 4.05 -4.27 14.71
CA ALA A 78 4.95 -5.38 14.36
C ALA A 78 6.35 -5.15 14.93
N GLY A 79 6.90 -3.94 14.83
CA GLY A 79 8.21 -3.59 15.36
C GLY A 79 8.32 -3.77 16.88
N ILE A 80 7.31 -3.33 17.64
CA ILE A 80 7.32 -3.52 19.10
C ILE A 80 7.20 -5.00 19.48
N ALA A 81 6.47 -5.80 18.70
CA ALA A 81 6.39 -7.25 18.90
C ALA A 81 7.73 -7.94 18.58
N ALA A 82 8.43 -7.49 17.55
CA ALA A 82 9.77 -7.98 17.20
C ALA A 82 10.79 -7.71 18.31
N VAL A 83 10.77 -6.51 18.90
CA VAL A 83 11.64 -6.15 20.04
C VAL A 83 11.34 -7.00 21.29
N ARG A 84 10.10 -7.47 21.45
CA ARG A 84 9.70 -8.37 22.54
C ARG A 84 10.09 -9.84 22.33
N GLY A 85 10.82 -10.15 21.26
CA GLY A 85 11.35 -11.48 20.98
C GLY A 85 10.50 -12.32 20.03
N LEU A 86 9.47 -11.76 19.39
CA LEU A 86 8.76 -12.46 18.32
C LEU A 86 9.54 -12.31 17.01
N SER A 87 10.17 -13.38 16.56
CA SER A 87 10.92 -13.42 15.30
C SER A 87 10.12 -14.03 14.14
N GLU A 88 8.99 -14.65 14.44
CA GLU A 88 8.11 -15.35 13.50
C GLU A 88 7.41 -14.36 12.54
N PRO A 89 7.73 -14.37 11.23
CA PRO A 89 7.21 -13.40 10.28
C PRO A 89 5.68 -13.39 10.19
N PHE A 90 5.03 -14.56 10.26
CA PHE A 90 3.58 -14.68 10.18
C PHE A 90 2.86 -14.05 11.37
N SER A 91 3.43 -14.19 12.57
CA SER A 91 2.87 -13.59 13.78
C SER A 91 3.03 -12.07 13.74
N LEU A 92 4.18 -11.56 13.30
CA LEU A 92 4.41 -10.14 13.11
C LEU A 92 3.47 -9.53 12.06
N LEU A 93 3.22 -10.27 10.97
CA LEU A 93 2.30 -9.87 9.90
C LEU A 93 0.85 -9.84 10.41
N ALA A 94 0.43 -10.83 11.21
CA ALA A 94 -0.89 -10.84 11.84
C ALA A 94 -1.09 -9.68 12.82
N ILE A 95 -0.09 -9.39 13.67
CA ILE A 95 -0.13 -8.26 14.62
C ILE A 95 -0.20 -6.92 13.86
N GLY A 96 0.63 -6.76 12.82
CA GLY A 96 0.62 -5.56 11.98
C GLY A 96 -0.70 -5.38 11.23
N ALA A 97 -1.27 -6.47 10.68
CA ALA A 97 -2.56 -6.45 10.01
C ALA A 97 -3.70 -6.09 10.97
N ALA A 98 -3.69 -6.64 12.19
CA ALA A 98 -4.67 -6.31 13.21
C ALA A 98 -4.59 -4.83 13.63
N ALA A 99 -3.39 -4.32 13.91
CA ALA A 99 -3.19 -2.92 14.31
C ALA A 99 -3.53 -1.92 13.19
N GLY A 100 -3.08 -2.18 11.96
CA GLY A 100 -3.43 -1.38 10.79
C GLY A 100 -4.93 -1.43 10.48
N GLY A 101 -5.53 -2.61 10.56
CA GLY A 101 -6.97 -2.84 10.39
C GLY A 101 -7.81 -2.10 11.43
N LEU A 102 -7.44 -2.16 12.71
CA LEU A 102 -8.11 -1.39 13.78
C LEU A 102 -8.02 0.11 13.54
N THR A 103 -6.84 0.61 13.17
CA THR A 103 -6.65 2.03 12.85
C THR A 103 -7.49 2.45 11.64
N GLY A 104 -7.59 1.58 10.63
CA GLY A 104 -8.45 1.76 9.46
C GLY A 104 -9.93 1.76 9.80
N LEU A 105 -10.38 0.86 10.67
CA LEU A 105 -11.75 0.81 11.16
C LEU A 105 -12.11 2.09 11.94
N VAL A 106 -11.23 2.57 12.81
CA VAL A 106 -11.42 3.82 13.55
C VAL A 106 -11.50 5.00 12.58
N SER A 107 -10.56 5.12 11.65
CA SER A 107 -10.55 6.17 10.63
C SER A 107 -11.81 6.14 9.75
N GLY A 108 -12.20 4.94 9.28
CA GLY A 108 -13.41 4.73 8.50
C GLY A 108 -14.68 5.08 9.28
N ALA A 109 -14.76 4.71 10.56
CA ALA A 109 -15.89 5.06 11.43
C ALA A 109 -16.02 6.58 11.64
N ILE A 110 -14.90 7.30 11.73
CA ILE A 110 -14.87 8.77 11.82
C ILE A 110 -15.33 9.39 10.50
N ILE A 111 -14.82 8.93 9.36
CA ILE A 111 -15.20 9.43 8.02
C ILE A 111 -16.70 9.21 7.77
N LEU A 112 -17.24 8.05 8.15
CA LEU A 112 -18.67 7.75 8.02
C LEU A 112 -19.57 8.70 8.85
N ARG A 113 -19.05 9.28 9.93
CA ARG A 113 -19.73 10.30 10.74
C ARG A 113 -19.60 11.71 10.17
N ALA A 114 -18.67 11.97 9.26
CA ALA A 114 -18.50 13.25 8.59
C ALA A 114 -19.54 13.42 7.47
N ARG A 115 -20.81 13.67 7.83
CA ARG A 115 -21.86 14.11 6.89
C ARG A 115 -22.35 15.50 7.29
N GLY A 116 -22.29 16.46 6.36
CA GLY A 116 -22.85 17.80 6.54
C GLY A 116 -21.98 18.95 6.02
N LEU A 117 -20.82 19.20 6.63
CA LEU A 117 -20.03 20.43 6.37
C LEU A 117 -19.05 20.32 5.18
N ALA A 118 -18.47 19.14 4.92
CA ALA A 118 -17.51 18.95 3.82
C ALA A 118 -18.19 18.86 2.43
N GLN A 119 -19.43 18.36 2.35
CA GLN A 119 -20.22 18.35 1.11
C GLN A 119 -20.60 19.76 0.65
N LEU A 120 -20.76 20.71 1.58
CA LEU A 120 -20.98 22.12 1.26
C LEU A 120 -19.73 22.72 0.61
N VAL A 121 -18.54 22.51 1.18
CA VAL A 121 -17.29 23.06 0.63
C VAL A 121 -16.96 22.48 -0.76
N LEU A 122 -17.27 21.20 -0.99
CA LEU A 122 -17.04 20.54 -2.28
C LEU A 122 -18.04 20.95 -3.38
N SER A 123 -19.19 21.56 -3.04
CA SER A 123 -20.16 22.02 -4.06
C SER A 123 -19.93 23.46 -4.53
N ILE A 124 -19.12 24.24 -3.81
CA ILE A 124 -18.80 25.65 -4.13
C ILE A 124 -17.37 25.87 -4.61
N ALA A 125 -16.50 24.85 -4.56
CA ALA A 125 -15.17 24.84 -5.18
C ALA A 125 -15.22 24.16 -6.54
#